data_AF-V5RK47-F1
#
_entry.id   AF-V5RK47-F1
#
_cell.length_a   1.000
_cell.length_b   1.000
_cell.length_c   1.000
_cell.angle_alpha   90.00
_cell.angle_beta   90.00
_cell.angle_gamma   90.00
#
_symmetry.space_group_name_H-M   'P 1'
#
loop_
_entity.id
_entity.type
_entity.pdbx_description
1 polymer ?
#
loop_
_entity_poly.entity_id
_entity_poly.type
_entity_poly.pdbx_seq_one_letter_code
_entity_poly.pdbx_strand_id
1 'polypeptide(L)'
;MKKLLGLLGAMGMVASTGSAVVSCGNKSKDEAKATLESIVKVKALGEIEIASDAEVPTLDQLLVAIKAKNASSTLTKNDVELDGAATATKAKIKAKADSSKYTGTVEVSYTVKKAAAKATLESVVTKNGLDTIKIASDKEVPTDEQLIEAIKEKNSGIDLTNEVTFEGKTATEATVKAKEESLKYTGTVKVSYKVEKAVEKQTLESVVKEKTLGQIDLGKLGDTPSIEQLISAINGKNASLNLTNSDVEIDGSATETTANLKAKTTSSKYSGTVTVTYTVTNKKTQA
;
A
#
# COMPACT_ATOMS: atom_id res chain seq x y z
N MET A 1 96.39 48.98 -23.87
CA MET A 1 96.14 47.74 -24.63
C MET A 1 94.65 47.72 -24.98
N LYS A 2 94.30 48.05 -26.23
CA LYS A 2 93.87 47.11 -27.29
C LYS A 2 92.61 46.33 -26.86
N LYS A 3 91.41 46.77 -27.27
CA LYS A 3 90.74 46.59 -28.58
C LYS A 3 90.08 45.22 -28.75
N LEU A 4 88.84 45.30 -29.24
CA LEU A 4 88.06 44.37 -30.07
C LEU A 4 87.38 43.17 -29.35
N LEU A 5 86.05 43.03 -29.35
CA LEU A 5 85.03 42.90 -30.42
C LEU A 5 84.82 41.43 -30.85
N GLY A 6 83.57 40.97 -30.84
CA GLY A 6 83.11 39.69 -31.40
C GLY A 6 81.95 39.11 -30.56
N LEU A 7 80.67 39.46 -30.74
CA LEU A 7 79.77 39.01 -31.84
C LEU A 7 79.61 37.47 -31.77
N LEU A 8 78.46 36.80 -31.68
CA LEU A 8 77.10 37.03 -32.18
C LEU A 8 76.17 35.90 -31.66
N GLY A 9 74.86 36.18 -31.51
CA GLY A 9 73.77 35.19 -31.62
C GLY A 9 73.28 34.57 -30.30
N ALA A 10 72.00 34.40 -30.01
CA ALA A 10 70.79 34.60 -30.81
C ALA A 10 69.54 34.56 -29.90
N MET A 11 68.43 35.05 -30.46
CA MET A 11 67.03 34.78 -30.12
C MET A 11 66.44 35.53 -28.90
N GLY A 12 65.79 36.64 -29.23
CA GLY A 12 64.78 37.26 -28.38
C GLY A 12 63.55 36.36 -28.25
N MET A 13 63.11 36.13 -27.02
CA MET A 13 61.77 35.66 -26.72
C MET A 13 60.84 36.87 -26.69
N VAL A 14 60.10 37.08 -27.78
CA VAL A 14 58.89 37.89 -27.74
C VAL A 14 57.81 37.01 -27.13
N ALA A 15 57.46 37.30 -25.89
CA ALA A 15 56.33 36.68 -25.20
C ALA A 15 55.03 37.19 -25.87
N SER A 16 54.53 36.43 -26.84
CA SER A 16 53.17 36.57 -27.34
C SER A 16 52.22 35.71 -26.51
N THR A 17 51.13 36.36 -26.13
CA THR A 17 50.01 35.89 -25.35
C THR A 17 49.41 34.59 -25.88
N GLY A 18 49.41 33.56 -25.03
CA GLY A 18 48.43 32.47 -25.08
C GLY A 18 47.68 32.47 -23.76
N SER A 19 46.63 33.28 -23.67
CA SER A 19 45.64 33.16 -22.60
C SER A 19 45.04 31.76 -22.69
N ALA A 20 45.59 30.82 -21.94
CA ALA A 20 44.93 29.57 -21.66
C ALA A 20 43.71 29.93 -20.80
N VAL A 21 42.57 30.11 -21.46
CA VAL A 21 41.29 30.01 -20.80
C VAL A 21 41.27 28.67 -20.08
N VAL A 22 41.14 28.73 -18.75
CA VAL A 22 40.74 27.57 -17.98
C VAL A 22 39.35 27.23 -18.47
N SER A 23 39.26 26.29 -19.40
CA SER A 23 38.02 25.57 -19.65
C SER A 23 37.75 24.86 -18.34
N CYS A 24 36.94 25.49 -17.48
CA CYS A 24 36.01 24.76 -16.64
C CYS A 24 35.21 23.91 -17.62
N GLY A 25 35.74 22.73 -17.93
CA GLY A 25 34.93 21.65 -18.41
C GLY A 25 33.86 21.50 -17.34
N ASN A 26 32.68 22.05 -17.62
CA ASN A 26 31.45 21.41 -17.22
C ASN A 26 31.50 20.01 -17.84
N LYS A 27 32.30 19.13 -17.25
CA LYS A 27 31.83 17.78 -17.04
C LYS A 27 30.49 18.02 -16.39
N SER A 28 29.44 17.57 -17.08
CA SER A 28 28.23 17.13 -16.43
C SER A 28 28.54 16.76 -14.99
N LYS A 29 27.76 17.25 -14.02
CA LYS A 29 27.76 16.61 -12.71
C LYS A 29 27.30 15.16 -12.93
N ASP A 30 28.20 14.31 -13.44
CA ASP A 30 28.20 12.90 -13.15
C ASP A 30 28.36 12.90 -11.64
N GLU A 31 27.23 12.78 -10.95
CA GLU A 31 27.21 12.59 -9.53
C GLU A 31 28.21 11.48 -9.23
N ALA A 32 29.30 11.83 -8.55
CA ALA A 32 30.36 10.88 -8.28
C ALA A 32 29.74 9.70 -7.55
N LYS A 33 29.79 8.51 -8.16
CA LYS A 33 29.21 7.28 -7.61
C LYS A 33 29.72 7.08 -6.18
N ALA A 34 28.80 6.79 -5.25
CA ALA A 34 29.17 6.55 -3.86
C ALA A 34 29.88 5.19 -3.70
N THR A 35 30.91 5.11 -2.87
CA THR A 35 31.57 3.81 -2.62
C THR A 35 30.74 2.98 -1.66
N LEU A 36 30.63 1.67 -1.87
CA LEU A 36 29.88 0.79 -0.96
C LEU A 36 30.36 0.88 0.49
N GLU A 37 31.66 1.04 0.70
CA GLU A 37 32.28 1.26 2.02
C GLU A 37 31.75 2.53 2.72
N SER A 38 31.41 3.58 1.97
CA SER A 38 30.85 4.82 2.54
C SER A 38 29.37 4.70 2.92
N ILE A 39 28.65 3.76 2.30
CA ILE A 39 27.21 3.53 2.49
C ILE A 39 26.96 2.46 3.56
N VAL A 40 27.76 1.39 3.57
CA VAL A 40 27.67 0.26 4.52
C VAL A 40 28.68 0.45 5.64
N LYS A 41 28.39 1.40 6.54
CA LYS A 41 29.28 1.75 7.66
C LYS A 41 29.27 0.66 8.75
N VAL A 42 28.11 0.07 9.02
CA VAL A 42 27.94 -1.04 9.96
C VAL A 42 28.07 -2.35 9.19
N LYS A 43 29.23 -3.00 9.34
CA LYS A 43 29.57 -4.25 8.65
C LYS A 43 29.09 -5.50 9.39
N ALA A 44 28.91 -5.42 10.70
CA ALA A 44 28.35 -6.50 11.51
C ALA A 44 26.82 -6.45 11.46
N LEU A 45 26.22 -7.33 10.66
CA LEU A 45 24.79 -7.34 10.37
C LEU A 45 23.96 -8.00 11.48
N GLY A 46 24.61 -8.77 12.35
CA GLY A 46 23.98 -9.54 13.40
C GLY A 46 23.52 -10.91 12.91
N GLU A 47 22.46 -11.41 13.51
CA GLU A 47 21.87 -12.71 13.14
C GLU A 47 20.96 -12.56 11.91
N ILE A 48 21.13 -13.45 10.94
CA ILE A 48 20.32 -13.55 9.73
C ILE A 48 19.63 -14.91 9.75
N GLU A 49 18.30 -14.88 9.74
CA GLU A 49 17.51 -16.09 9.63
C GLU A 49 17.47 -16.59 8.18
N ILE A 50 17.80 -17.86 7.98
CA ILE A 50 17.85 -18.54 6.69
C ILE A 50 16.98 -19.80 6.72
N ALA A 51 16.59 -20.29 5.54
CA ALA A 51 15.82 -21.53 5.45
C ALA A 51 16.55 -22.71 6.13
N SER A 52 15.79 -23.68 6.63
CA SER A 52 16.32 -24.83 7.37
C SER A 52 17.35 -25.64 6.56
N ASP A 53 17.16 -25.71 5.24
CA ASP A 53 18.02 -26.40 4.27
C ASP A 53 19.12 -25.50 3.65
N ALA A 54 19.02 -24.17 3.76
CA ALA A 54 20.02 -23.24 3.19
C ALA A 54 21.27 -23.12 4.06
N GLU A 55 22.47 -23.17 3.51
CA GLU A 55 23.72 -23.07 4.29
C GLU A 55 24.18 -21.63 4.55
N VAL A 56 23.83 -20.70 3.65
CA VAL A 56 24.28 -19.31 3.67
C VAL A 56 23.14 -18.38 3.27
N PRO A 57 23.15 -17.10 3.70
CA PRO A 57 22.12 -16.16 3.31
C PRO A 57 22.22 -15.78 1.83
N THR A 58 21.06 -15.51 1.23
CA THR A 58 20.94 -14.96 -0.12
C THR A 58 21.32 -13.48 -0.17
N LEU A 59 21.55 -12.94 -1.37
CA LEU A 59 21.80 -11.52 -1.56
C LEU A 59 20.64 -10.66 -1.04
N ASP A 60 19.40 -11.08 -1.24
CA ASP A 60 18.22 -10.33 -0.77
C ASP A 60 18.18 -10.28 0.76
N GLN A 61 18.45 -11.40 1.46
CA GLN A 61 18.56 -11.42 2.92
C GLN A 61 19.68 -10.52 3.43
N LEU A 62 20.83 -10.51 2.76
CA LEU A 62 21.94 -9.62 3.09
C LEU A 62 21.55 -8.14 2.90
N LEU A 63 20.86 -7.79 1.83
CA LEU A 63 20.40 -6.43 1.57
C LEU A 63 19.39 -5.96 2.63
N VAL A 64 18.48 -6.84 3.06
CA VAL A 64 17.55 -6.54 4.17
C VAL A 64 18.32 -6.29 5.46
N ALA A 65 19.26 -7.15 5.81
CA ALA A 65 20.07 -7.00 7.03
C ALA A 65 20.96 -5.73 6.99
N ILE A 66 21.53 -5.40 5.82
CA ILE A 66 22.29 -4.16 5.60
C ILE A 66 21.40 -2.94 5.83
N LYS A 67 20.19 -2.89 5.24
CA LYS A 67 19.25 -1.78 5.44
C LYS A 67 18.85 -1.63 6.90
N ALA A 68 18.61 -2.74 7.60
CA ALA A 68 18.26 -2.71 9.01
C ALA A 68 19.37 -2.08 9.89
N LYS A 69 20.65 -2.34 9.58
CA LYS A 69 21.79 -1.76 10.31
C LYS A 69 22.29 -0.42 9.79
N ASN A 70 21.98 -0.10 8.53
CA ASN A 70 22.41 1.09 7.83
C ASN A 70 21.17 1.73 7.19
N ALA A 71 20.28 2.31 8.00
CA ALA A 71 18.96 2.79 7.54
C ALA A 71 19.02 3.82 6.40
N SER A 72 20.13 4.53 6.24
CA SER A 72 20.39 5.44 5.11
C SER A 72 20.74 4.73 3.80
N SER A 73 20.91 3.40 3.82
CA SER A 73 21.24 2.59 2.65
C SER A 73 20.02 2.41 1.76
N THR A 74 20.16 2.86 0.51
CA THR A 74 19.14 2.69 -0.54
C THR A 74 19.51 1.56 -1.51
N LEU A 75 20.45 0.69 -1.13
CA LEU A 75 20.95 -0.40 -1.97
C LEU A 75 19.82 -1.34 -2.41
N THR A 76 19.85 -1.73 -3.69
CA THR A 76 18.93 -2.71 -4.25
C THR A 76 19.70 -3.81 -4.97
N LYS A 77 19.03 -4.93 -5.26
CA LYS A 77 19.61 -6.02 -6.07
C LYS A 77 19.97 -5.62 -7.50
N ASN A 78 19.51 -4.46 -7.96
CA ASN A 78 19.90 -3.90 -9.25
C ASN A 78 21.26 -3.21 -9.19
N ASP A 79 21.69 -2.77 -8.01
CA ASP A 79 22.91 -1.98 -7.83
C ASP A 79 24.14 -2.84 -7.48
N VAL A 80 23.92 -3.99 -6.86
CA VAL A 80 24.99 -4.82 -6.29
C VAL A 80 24.81 -6.29 -6.60
N GLU A 81 25.89 -7.04 -6.45
CA GLU A 81 25.96 -8.49 -6.56
C GLU A 81 26.95 -9.08 -5.54
N LEU A 82 26.90 -10.39 -5.33
CA LEU A 82 27.89 -11.08 -4.50
C LEU A 82 29.25 -11.11 -5.23
N ASP A 83 30.31 -10.78 -4.50
CA ASP A 83 31.68 -10.89 -4.97
C ASP A 83 32.31 -12.20 -4.48
N GLY A 84 31.96 -13.29 -5.18
CA GLY A 84 32.30 -14.66 -4.78
C GLY A 84 31.19 -15.33 -3.96
N ALA A 85 31.48 -16.50 -3.40
CA ALA A 85 30.53 -17.25 -2.58
C ALA A 85 30.38 -16.64 -1.19
N ALA A 86 29.13 -16.53 -0.71
CA ALA A 86 28.86 -16.25 0.69
C ALA A 86 29.26 -17.45 1.58
N THR A 87 29.51 -17.18 2.85
CA THR A 87 29.80 -18.21 3.88
C THR A 87 28.80 -18.07 5.02
N ALA A 88 28.80 -19.00 5.98
CA ALA A 88 27.90 -18.91 7.14
C ALA A 88 28.20 -17.71 8.09
N THR A 89 29.31 -17.00 7.88
CA THR A 89 29.72 -15.88 8.77
C THR A 89 30.01 -14.56 8.05
N LYS A 90 30.22 -14.59 6.74
CA LYS A 90 30.67 -13.44 5.95
C LYS A 90 30.22 -13.51 4.49
N ALA A 91 30.03 -12.35 3.88
CA ALA A 91 29.89 -12.20 2.44
C ALA A 91 30.60 -10.93 1.95
N LYS A 92 31.10 -10.96 0.72
CA LYS A 92 31.56 -9.77 0.00
C LYS A 92 30.50 -9.35 -1.01
N ILE A 93 30.20 -8.05 -1.04
CA ILE A 93 29.22 -7.45 -1.94
C ILE A 93 29.97 -6.41 -2.78
N LYS A 94 29.82 -6.47 -4.09
CA LYS A 94 30.37 -5.46 -5.01
C LYS A 94 29.26 -4.73 -5.74
N ALA A 95 29.54 -3.49 -6.11
CA ALA A 95 28.69 -2.76 -7.04
C ALA A 95 28.75 -3.45 -8.40
N LYS A 96 27.59 -3.62 -9.04
CA LYS A 96 27.57 -4.12 -10.42
C LYS A 96 28.28 -3.15 -11.34
N ALA A 97 28.89 -3.67 -12.40
CA ALA A 97 29.63 -2.85 -13.37
C ALA A 97 28.76 -1.74 -14.01
N ASP A 98 27.48 -2.01 -14.20
CA ASP A 98 26.47 -1.12 -14.76
C ASP A 98 25.76 -0.23 -13.73
N SER A 99 26.06 -0.37 -12.42
CA SER A 99 25.48 0.48 -11.38
C SER A 99 25.82 1.94 -11.63
N SER A 100 24.81 2.79 -11.85
CA SER A 100 25.01 4.23 -12.02
C SER A 100 25.25 4.98 -10.72
N LYS A 101 24.99 4.34 -9.57
CA LYS A 101 24.97 4.98 -8.24
C LYS A 101 26.17 4.62 -7.37
N TYR A 102 26.72 3.41 -7.53
CA TYR A 102 27.70 2.88 -6.58
C TYR A 102 28.95 2.31 -7.23
N THR A 103 30.05 2.25 -6.48
CA THR A 103 31.30 1.58 -6.87
C THR A 103 31.89 0.78 -5.70
N GLY A 104 32.86 -0.07 -6.02
CA GLY A 104 33.70 -0.75 -5.04
C GLY A 104 33.07 -2.01 -4.46
N THR A 105 33.72 -2.53 -3.42
CA THR A 105 33.37 -3.78 -2.73
C THR A 105 33.37 -3.54 -1.24
N VAL A 106 32.47 -4.20 -0.50
CA VAL A 106 32.44 -4.21 0.96
C VAL A 106 32.28 -5.64 1.47
N GLU A 107 33.00 -5.98 2.54
CA GLU A 107 32.82 -7.23 3.28
C GLU A 107 31.95 -6.99 4.51
N VAL A 108 30.95 -7.84 4.71
CA VAL A 108 30.03 -7.82 5.86
C VAL A 108 30.13 -9.14 6.63
N SER A 109 29.86 -9.09 7.93
CA SER A 109 29.84 -10.25 8.83
C SER A 109 28.48 -10.44 9.50
N TYR A 110 28.14 -11.68 9.82
CA TYR A 110 26.86 -12.08 10.42
C TYR A 110 26.96 -13.45 11.10
N THR A 111 25.91 -13.83 11.80
CA THR A 111 25.66 -15.22 12.22
C THR A 111 24.41 -15.73 11.51
N VAL A 112 24.36 -17.03 11.24
CA VAL A 112 23.17 -17.66 10.64
C VAL A 112 22.32 -18.32 11.70
N LYS A 113 21.01 -18.07 11.64
CA LYS A 113 20.00 -18.82 12.39
C LYS A 113 19.16 -19.62 11.41
N LYS A 114 19.10 -20.93 11.62
CA LYS A 114 18.24 -21.80 10.83
C LYS A 114 16.80 -21.64 11.28
N ALA A 115 15.92 -21.37 10.33
CA ALA A 115 14.48 -21.48 10.54
C ALA A 115 14.12 -22.93 10.90
N ALA A 116 12.94 -23.12 11.48
CA ALA A 116 12.38 -24.46 11.67
C ALA A 116 12.17 -25.17 10.32
N ALA A 117 12.03 -26.49 10.35
CA ALA A 117 11.64 -27.24 9.16
C ALA A 117 10.29 -26.73 8.62
N LYS A 118 10.19 -26.52 7.31
CA LYS A 118 8.96 -26.01 6.68
C LYS A 118 7.84 -27.03 6.82
N ALA A 119 6.64 -26.58 7.17
CA ALA A 119 5.45 -27.41 7.11
C ALA A 119 4.85 -27.38 5.69
N THR A 120 4.29 -28.50 5.22
CA THR A 120 3.55 -28.48 3.95
C THR A 120 2.20 -27.82 4.16
N LEU A 121 1.72 -27.00 3.21
CA LEU A 121 0.41 -26.35 3.32
C LEU A 121 -0.72 -27.36 3.53
N GLU A 122 -0.67 -28.51 2.85
CA GLU A 122 -1.61 -29.61 3.03
C GLU A 122 -1.65 -30.13 4.48
N SER A 123 -0.49 -30.18 5.16
CA SER A 123 -0.42 -30.66 6.56
C SER A 123 -0.94 -29.66 7.58
N VAL A 124 -1.02 -28.37 7.26
CA VAL A 124 -1.43 -27.31 8.21
C VAL A 124 -2.82 -26.76 7.91
N VAL A 125 -3.25 -26.74 6.65
CA VAL A 125 -4.61 -26.37 6.23
C VAL A 125 -5.49 -27.62 6.17
N THR A 126 -5.68 -28.23 7.34
CA THR A 126 -6.45 -29.48 7.48
C THR A 126 -7.94 -29.30 7.24
N LYS A 127 -8.47 -28.08 7.47
CA LYS A 127 -9.84 -27.69 7.13
C LYS A 127 -9.82 -26.76 5.93
N ASN A 128 -9.97 -27.36 4.75
CA ASN A 128 -9.94 -26.68 3.46
C ASN A 128 -11.33 -26.24 2.95
N GLY A 129 -12.41 -26.69 3.59
CA GLY A 129 -13.75 -26.12 3.44
C GLY A 129 -13.96 -24.95 4.38
N LEU A 130 -13.94 -23.73 3.84
CA LEU A 130 -14.14 -22.49 4.57
C LEU A 130 -15.62 -22.11 4.60
N ASP A 131 -15.95 -21.11 5.41
CA ASP A 131 -17.31 -20.56 5.48
C ASP A 131 -17.60 -19.55 4.35
N THR A 132 -18.75 -18.90 4.44
CA THR A 132 -19.11 -17.80 3.55
C THR A 132 -18.20 -16.58 3.80
N ILE A 133 -17.56 -16.10 2.75
CA ILE A 133 -16.74 -14.89 2.75
C ILE A 133 -17.57 -13.74 2.16
N LYS A 134 -17.72 -12.67 2.94
CA LYS A 134 -18.40 -11.46 2.50
C LYS A 134 -17.43 -10.61 1.68
N ILE A 135 -17.82 -10.21 0.48
CA ILE A 135 -17.02 -9.35 -0.39
C ILE A 135 -17.77 -8.07 -0.75
N ALA A 136 -17.04 -7.03 -1.16
CA ALA A 136 -17.68 -5.80 -1.64
C ALA A 136 -18.52 -6.06 -2.90
N SER A 137 -19.54 -5.24 -3.12
CA SER A 137 -20.53 -5.42 -4.19
C SER A 137 -19.91 -5.42 -5.59
N ASP A 138 -18.83 -4.67 -5.77
CA ASP A 138 -18.07 -4.50 -7.00
C ASP A 138 -17.01 -5.60 -7.23
N LYS A 139 -16.87 -6.55 -6.30
CA LYS A 139 -15.90 -7.66 -6.41
C LYS A 139 -16.58 -8.95 -6.83
N GLU A 140 -15.80 -9.85 -7.43
CA GLU A 140 -16.27 -11.18 -7.83
C GLU A 140 -15.65 -12.30 -7.01
N VAL A 141 -14.45 -12.08 -6.47
CA VAL A 141 -13.69 -13.04 -5.67
C VAL A 141 -13.14 -12.37 -4.42
N PRO A 142 -12.86 -13.12 -3.34
CA PRO A 142 -12.23 -12.59 -2.14
C PRO A 142 -10.83 -12.02 -2.39
N THR A 143 -10.41 -11.07 -1.54
CA THR A 143 -9.00 -10.64 -1.50
C THR A 143 -8.13 -11.68 -0.80
N ASP A 144 -6.80 -11.53 -0.92
CA ASP A 144 -5.85 -12.44 -0.27
C ASP A 144 -5.96 -12.34 1.25
N GLU A 145 -6.15 -11.14 1.79
CA GLU A 145 -6.35 -10.91 3.22
C GLU A 145 -7.61 -11.64 3.72
N GLN A 146 -8.72 -11.55 2.99
CA GLN A 146 -9.96 -12.23 3.35
C GLN A 146 -9.81 -13.75 3.34
N LEU A 147 -9.07 -14.31 2.38
CA LEU A 147 -8.78 -15.75 2.33
C LEU A 147 -7.86 -16.17 3.48
N ILE A 148 -6.83 -15.38 3.80
CA ILE A 148 -5.94 -15.65 4.93
C ILE A 148 -6.75 -15.67 6.23
N GLU A 149 -7.62 -14.69 6.46
CA GLU A 149 -8.48 -14.63 7.65
C GLU A 149 -9.41 -15.84 7.73
N ALA A 150 -10.11 -16.18 6.64
CA ALA A 150 -11.01 -17.34 6.60
C ALA A 150 -10.28 -18.67 6.87
N ILE A 151 -9.06 -18.84 6.32
CA ILE A 151 -8.24 -20.04 6.59
C ILE A 151 -7.81 -20.09 8.06
N LYS A 152 -7.38 -18.95 8.63
CA LYS A 152 -6.96 -18.83 10.04
C LYS A 152 -8.08 -19.15 11.01
N GLU A 153 -9.30 -18.70 10.72
CA GLU A 153 -10.48 -18.98 11.54
C GLU A 153 -10.78 -20.49 11.62
N LYS A 154 -10.65 -21.20 10.49
CA LYS A 154 -10.84 -22.65 10.45
C LYS A 154 -9.67 -23.45 11.01
N ASN A 155 -8.44 -22.97 10.81
CA ASN A 155 -7.19 -23.66 11.14
C ASN A 155 -6.40 -22.87 12.19
N SER A 156 -6.80 -22.98 13.45
CA SER A 156 -6.20 -22.23 14.55
C SER A 156 -4.68 -22.44 14.66
N GLY A 157 -3.94 -21.35 14.88
CA GLY A 157 -2.48 -21.38 15.05
C GLY A 157 -1.67 -21.32 13.75
N ILE A 158 -2.32 -21.28 12.58
CA ILE A 158 -1.63 -21.03 11.31
C ILE A 158 -1.38 -19.53 11.11
N ASP A 159 -0.22 -19.17 10.56
CA ASP A 159 0.09 -17.78 10.19
C ASP A 159 0.58 -17.69 8.75
N LEU A 160 -0.36 -17.51 7.84
CA LEU A 160 -0.10 -17.39 6.40
C LEU A 160 0.31 -15.98 5.96
N THR A 161 0.35 -14.99 6.87
CA THR A 161 0.62 -13.60 6.52
C THR A 161 2.00 -13.47 5.87
N ASN A 162 2.06 -12.91 4.66
CA ASN A 162 3.27 -12.76 3.84
C ASN A 162 3.94 -14.07 3.37
N GLU A 163 3.48 -15.24 3.78
CA GLU A 163 4.11 -16.52 3.46
C GLU A 163 3.51 -17.20 2.22
N VAL A 164 2.32 -16.79 1.77
CA VAL A 164 1.59 -17.44 0.67
C VAL A 164 1.15 -16.46 -0.40
N THR A 165 0.85 -17.01 -1.57
CA THR A 165 0.11 -16.36 -2.66
C THR A 165 -1.13 -17.19 -2.99
N PHE A 166 -2.10 -16.56 -3.66
CA PHE A 166 -3.31 -17.23 -4.10
C PHE A 166 -3.40 -17.23 -5.63
N GLU A 167 -3.59 -18.42 -6.20
CA GLU A 167 -3.74 -18.65 -7.64
C GLU A 167 -5.14 -19.25 -7.91
N GLY A 168 -5.66 -19.05 -9.13
CA GLY A 168 -6.93 -19.65 -9.56
C GLY A 168 -8.15 -19.28 -8.69
N LYS A 169 -8.21 -18.03 -8.20
CA LYS A 169 -9.34 -17.53 -7.40
C LYS A 169 -10.64 -17.51 -8.21
N THR A 170 -11.69 -18.08 -7.64
CA THR A 170 -13.06 -18.06 -8.19
C THR A 170 -14.05 -17.70 -7.08
N ALA A 171 -15.36 -17.70 -7.36
CA ALA A 171 -16.37 -17.46 -6.33
C ALA A 171 -16.53 -18.63 -5.34
N THR A 172 -15.90 -19.78 -5.59
CA THR A 172 -16.08 -21.01 -4.80
C THR A 172 -14.80 -21.65 -4.31
N GLU A 173 -13.65 -21.29 -4.87
CA GLU A 173 -12.38 -21.92 -4.56
C GLU A 173 -11.17 -21.05 -4.89
N ALA A 174 -10.04 -21.35 -4.26
CA ALA A 174 -8.73 -20.81 -4.57
C ALA A 174 -7.64 -21.85 -4.28
N THR A 175 -6.49 -21.72 -4.93
CA THR A 175 -5.29 -22.48 -4.60
C THR A 175 -4.35 -21.61 -3.77
N VAL A 176 -4.05 -22.06 -2.56
CA VAL A 176 -3.04 -21.45 -1.68
C VAL A 176 -1.69 -22.05 -2.04
N LYS A 177 -0.70 -21.20 -2.29
CA LYS A 177 0.66 -21.61 -2.66
C LYS A 177 1.67 -20.95 -1.74
N ALA A 178 2.57 -21.74 -1.17
CA ALA A 178 3.67 -21.18 -0.39
C ALA A 178 4.58 -20.37 -1.32
N LYS A 179 4.98 -19.18 -0.87
CA LYS A 179 5.96 -18.37 -1.59
C LYS A 179 7.31 -19.08 -1.57
N GLU A 180 8.13 -18.83 -2.59
CA GLU A 180 9.47 -19.42 -2.69
C GLU A 180 10.35 -18.99 -1.51
N GLU A 181 10.23 -17.72 -1.11
CA GLU A 181 10.93 -17.13 0.04
C GLU A 181 10.31 -17.48 1.40
N SER A 182 9.19 -18.23 1.44
CA SER A 182 8.56 -18.62 2.71
C SER A 182 9.54 -19.42 3.56
N LEU A 183 9.74 -19.00 4.80
CA LEU A 183 10.57 -19.73 5.76
C LEU A 183 9.76 -20.77 6.55
N LYS A 184 8.42 -20.67 6.52
CA LYS A 184 7.51 -21.50 7.32
C LYS A 184 6.83 -22.61 6.53
N TYR A 185 6.51 -22.38 5.26
CA TYR A 185 5.64 -23.28 4.50
C TYR A 185 6.20 -23.68 3.14
N THR A 186 5.71 -24.81 2.63
CA THR A 186 5.98 -25.30 1.27
C THR A 186 4.74 -25.94 0.66
N GLY A 187 4.75 -26.15 -0.65
CA GLY A 187 3.70 -26.82 -1.41
C GLY A 187 2.48 -25.94 -1.67
N THR A 188 1.36 -26.60 -1.96
CA THR A 188 0.08 -25.99 -2.33
C THR A 188 -1.07 -26.74 -1.67
N VAL A 189 -2.18 -26.06 -1.42
CA VAL A 189 -3.43 -26.67 -0.96
C VAL A 189 -4.61 -25.94 -1.60
N LYS A 190 -5.65 -26.68 -1.99
CA LYS A 190 -6.88 -26.10 -2.53
C LYS A 190 -7.86 -25.83 -1.40
N VAL A 191 -8.46 -24.66 -1.37
CA VAL A 191 -9.54 -24.30 -0.42
C VAL A 191 -10.84 -24.03 -1.18
N SER A 192 -11.96 -24.34 -0.54
CA SER A 192 -13.31 -24.08 -1.05
C SER A 192 -14.07 -23.17 -0.09
N TYR A 193 -14.99 -22.36 -0.61
CA TYR A 193 -15.75 -21.37 0.15
C TYR A 193 -17.03 -21.00 -0.59
N LYS A 194 -17.86 -20.16 0.05
CA LYS A 194 -18.97 -19.47 -0.60
C LYS A 194 -18.72 -17.97 -0.57
N VAL A 195 -19.18 -17.26 -1.58
CA VAL A 195 -19.12 -15.80 -1.62
C VAL A 195 -20.50 -15.21 -1.39
N GLU A 196 -20.57 -14.22 -0.50
CA GLU A 196 -21.73 -13.35 -0.32
C GLU A 196 -21.33 -11.92 -0.69
N LYS A 197 -21.88 -11.39 -1.78
CA LYS A 197 -21.63 -10.00 -2.15
C LYS A 197 -22.43 -9.07 -1.25
N ALA A 198 -21.79 -8.01 -0.78
CA ALA A 198 -22.50 -6.90 -0.15
C ALA A 198 -23.57 -6.37 -1.12
N VAL A 199 -24.72 -5.99 -0.58
CA VAL A 199 -25.75 -5.31 -1.35
C VAL A 199 -25.29 -3.87 -1.59
N GLU A 200 -25.23 -3.44 -2.85
CA GLU A 200 -24.93 -2.06 -3.19
C GLU A 200 -26.07 -1.16 -2.71
N LYS A 201 -25.76 -0.22 -1.81
CA LYS A 201 -26.72 0.75 -1.28
C LYS A 201 -26.82 1.94 -2.23
N GLN A 202 -28.02 2.36 -2.58
CA GLN A 202 -28.22 3.59 -3.35
C GLN A 202 -27.99 4.81 -2.44
N THR A 203 -27.31 5.86 -2.90
CA THR A 203 -27.13 7.06 -2.08
C THR A 203 -28.43 7.86 -2.03
N LEU A 204 -28.79 8.41 -0.86
CA LEU A 204 -30.00 9.24 -0.72
C LEU A 204 -30.02 10.38 -1.74
N GLU A 205 -28.88 11.02 -1.95
CA GLU A 205 -28.67 12.08 -2.94
C GLU A 205 -29.00 11.64 -4.39
N SER A 206 -28.75 10.37 -4.75
CA SER A 206 -29.06 9.86 -6.09
C SER A 206 -30.53 9.47 -6.28
N VAL A 207 -31.21 9.08 -5.20
CA VAL A 207 -32.59 8.56 -5.26
C VAL A 207 -33.65 9.61 -4.93
N VAL A 208 -33.32 10.61 -4.12
CA VAL A 208 -34.19 11.77 -3.83
C VAL A 208 -33.88 12.87 -4.84
N LYS A 209 -34.50 12.75 -6.03
CA LYS A 209 -34.30 13.67 -7.15
C LYS A 209 -35.04 14.99 -6.92
N GLU A 210 -36.29 14.92 -6.46
CA GLU A 210 -37.09 16.08 -6.10
C GLU A 210 -36.88 16.42 -4.63
N LYS A 211 -36.12 17.49 -4.37
CA LYS A 211 -35.75 17.93 -3.02
C LYS A 211 -36.67 19.02 -2.46
N THR A 212 -37.43 19.68 -3.33
CA THR A 212 -38.43 20.68 -2.92
C THR A 212 -39.77 19.97 -2.70
N LEU A 213 -40.10 19.71 -1.44
CA LEU A 213 -41.23 18.86 -1.06
C LEU A 213 -42.57 19.60 -1.14
N GLY A 214 -42.54 20.94 -1.17
CA GLY A 214 -43.72 21.80 -1.12
C GLY A 214 -44.18 22.02 0.31
N GLN A 215 -45.50 22.12 0.50
CA GLN A 215 -46.10 22.41 1.79
C GLN A 215 -46.34 21.12 2.59
N ILE A 216 -45.89 21.10 3.85
CA ILE A 216 -46.10 20.01 4.81
C ILE A 216 -47.06 20.49 5.90
N ASP A 217 -48.17 19.77 6.07
CA ASP A 217 -49.12 20.02 7.15
C ASP A 217 -48.66 19.35 8.46
N LEU A 218 -48.41 20.16 9.49
CA LEU A 218 -47.93 19.67 10.79
C LEU A 218 -49.06 19.14 11.70
N GLY A 219 -50.33 19.31 11.34
CA GLY A 219 -51.47 18.80 12.10
C GLY A 219 -51.57 19.34 13.53
N LYS A 220 -50.98 20.52 13.80
CA LYS A 220 -50.85 21.16 15.13
C LYS A 220 -50.05 20.33 16.16
N LEU A 221 -49.23 19.39 15.70
CA LEU A 221 -48.46 18.50 16.57
C LEU A 221 -47.12 19.10 17.04
N GLY A 222 -46.57 20.04 16.27
CA GLY A 222 -45.29 20.69 16.57
C GLY A 222 -45.00 21.88 15.66
N ASP A 223 -43.77 22.36 15.73
CA ASP A 223 -43.29 23.52 14.95
C ASP A 223 -42.49 23.11 13.71
N THR A 224 -42.01 21.87 13.67
CA THR A 224 -41.24 21.29 12.55
C THR A 224 -41.76 19.90 12.16
N PRO A 225 -41.52 19.44 10.92
CA PRO A 225 -42.00 18.13 10.47
C PRO A 225 -41.37 16.97 11.24
N SER A 226 -42.17 15.93 11.51
CA SER A 226 -41.66 14.64 11.96
C SER A 226 -40.97 13.87 10.82
N ILE A 227 -40.21 12.83 11.15
CA ILE A 227 -39.57 11.97 10.15
C ILE A 227 -40.61 11.29 9.25
N GLU A 228 -41.77 10.89 9.79
CA GLU A 228 -42.87 10.29 9.03
C GLU A 228 -43.47 11.27 8.02
N GLN A 229 -43.63 12.54 8.40
CA GLN A 229 -44.12 13.59 7.50
C GLN A 229 -43.12 13.87 6.38
N LEU A 230 -41.82 13.93 6.71
CA LEU A 230 -40.75 14.10 5.72
C LEU A 230 -40.69 12.92 4.75
N ILE A 231 -40.73 11.69 5.24
CA ILE A 231 -40.75 10.48 4.41
C ILE A 231 -41.95 10.48 3.47
N SER A 232 -43.14 10.78 3.99
CA SER A 232 -44.37 10.82 3.20
C SER A 232 -44.28 11.86 2.07
N ALA A 233 -43.76 13.05 2.39
CA ALA A 233 -43.57 14.12 1.41
C ALA A 233 -42.49 13.77 0.36
N ILE A 234 -41.37 13.17 0.77
CA ILE A 234 -40.30 12.71 -0.12
C ILE A 234 -40.81 11.64 -1.08
N ASN A 235 -41.46 10.58 -0.57
CA ASN A 235 -42.00 9.51 -1.40
C ASN A 235 -43.11 10.03 -2.34
N GLY A 236 -43.94 10.97 -1.87
CA GLY A 236 -44.98 11.59 -2.69
C GLY A 236 -44.43 12.40 -3.88
N LYS A 237 -43.22 12.99 -3.75
CA LYS A 237 -42.54 13.70 -4.85
C LYS A 237 -41.67 12.81 -5.72
N ASN A 238 -41.20 11.69 -5.18
CA ASN A 238 -40.30 10.76 -5.87
C ASN A 238 -41.01 9.42 -6.05
N ALA A 239 -41.88 9.28 -7.07
CA ALA A 239 -42.85 8.19 -7.19
C ALA A 239 -42.29 6.74 -7.24
N SER A 240 -40.98 6.56 -7.48
CA SER A 240 -40.31 5.25 -7.43
C SER A 240 -39.59 4.97 -6.11
N LEU A 241 -39.59 5.95 -5.20
CA LEU A 241 -38.93 5.88 -3.91
C LEU A 241 -39.92 5.40 -2.85
N ASN A 242 -39.43 4.53 -1.97
CA ASN A 242 -40.20 4.00 -0.86
C ASN A 242 -39.32 4.00 0.40
N LEU A 243 -38.92 5.20 0.83
CA LEU A 243 -38.24 5.38 2.10
C LEU A 243 -39.18 4.98 3.24
N THR A 244 -38.62 4.33 4.25
CA THR A 244 -39.32 3.98 5.49
C THR A 244 -38.57 4.50 6.71
N ASN A 245 -39.20 4.48 7.88
CA ASN A 245 -38.55 4.83 9.15
C ASN A 245 -37.33 3.93 9.47
N SER A 246 -37.21 2.75 8.85
CA SER A 246 -36.05 1.88 9.00
C SER A 246 -34.86 2.32 8.13
N ASP A 247 -35.10 3.16 7.12
CA ASP A 247 -34.09 3.56 6.15
C ASP A 247 -33.36 4.84 6.55
N VAL A 248 -34.08 5.81 7.10
CA VAL A 248 -33.57 7.17 7.30
C VAL A 248 -33.90 7.73 8.69
N GLU A 249 -33.11 8.70 9.10
CA GLU A 249 -33.31 9.53 10.28
C GLU A 249 -33.00 10.99 9.96
N ILE A 250 -33.48 11.91 10.80
CA ILE A 250 -33.12 13.33 10.70
C ILE A 250 -31.69 13.47 11.23
N ASP A 251 -30.82 14.05 10.42
CA ASP A 251 -29.44 14.35 10.79
C ASP A 251 -29.38 15.72 11.48
N GLY A 252 -29.40 15.71 12.82
CA GLY A 252 -29.55 16.89 13.64
C GLY A 252 -31.03 17.24 13.89
N SER A 253 -31.42 18.47 13.58
CA SER A 253 -32.79 18.96 13.78
C SER A 253 -33.39 19.49 12.49
N ALA A 254 -34.65 19.15 12.23
CA ALA A 254 -35.43 19.79 11.17
C ALA A 254 -35.74 21.25 11.54
N THR A 255 -35.83 22.10 10.53
CA THR A 255 -36.33 23.48 10.66
C THR A 255 -37.71 23.61 10.01
N GLU A 256 -38.24 24.82 9.96
CA GLU A 256 -39.52 25.10 9.28
C GLU A 256 -39.40 25.08 7.75
N THR A 257 -38.17 25.13 7.20
CA THR A 257 -37.94 25.24 5.76
C THR A 257 -37.01 24.18 5.20
N THR A 258 -36.22 23.51 6.03
CA THR A 258 -35.21 22.54 5.61
C THR A 258 -35.06 21.41 6.61
N ALA A 259 -34.74 20.21 6.11
CA ALA A 259 -34.26 19.10 6.91
C ALA A 259 -33.12 18.37 6.19
N ASN A 260 -32.14 17.91 6.97
CA ASN A 260 -31.14 16.96 6.50
C ASN A 260 -31.57 15.57 6.92
N LEU A 261 -31.62 14.65 5.98
CA LEU A 261 -31.87 13.24 6.24
C LEU A 261 -30.58 12.46 6.01
N LYS A 262 -30.34 11.48 6.88
CA LYS A 262 -29.22 10.54 6.79
C LYS A 262 -29.75 9.13 6.72
N ALA A 263 -29.16 8.30 5.88
CA ALA A 263 -29.45 6.88 5.85
C ALA A 263 -28.93 6.24 7.14
N LYS A 264 -29.80 5.48 7.81
CA LYS A 264 -29.42 4.74 9.02
C LYS A 264 -28.32 3.75 8.67
N THR A 265 -27.40 3.52 9.60
CA THR A 265 -26.35 2.49 9.45
C THR A 265 -26.96 1.10 9.24
N THR A 266 -28.15 0.87 9.78
CA THR A 266 -28.96 -0.36 9.63
C THR A 266 -29.76 -0.45 8.32
N SER A 267 -29.86 0.63 7.52
CA SER A 267 -30.55 0.54 6.23
C SER A 267 -29.79 -0.41 5.30
N SER A 268 -30.48 -1.42 4.77
CA SER A 268 -29.92 -2.35 3.78
C SER A 268 -29.95 -1.79 2.36
N LYS A 269 -30.68 -0.69 2.12
CA LYS A 269 -30.95 -0.16 0.79
C LYS A 269 -30.26 1.16 0.49
N TYR A 270 -30.07 2.01 1.51
CA TYR A 270 -29.64 3.39 1.29
C TYR A 270 -28.40 3.77 2.10
N SER A 271 -27.62 4.70 1.57
CA SER A 271 -26.45 5.30 2.23
C SER A 271 -26.40 6.82 2.03
N GLY A 272 -25.51 7.50 2.75
CA GLY A 272 -25.28 8.94 2.59
C GLY A 272 -26.36 9.82 3.21
N THR A 273 -26.39 11.08 2.79
CA THR A 273 -27.30 12.11 3.28
C THR A 273 -27.97 12.84 2.12
N VAL A 274 -29.08 13.52 2.41
CA VAL A 274 -29.74 14.44 1.49
C VAL A 274 -30.39 15.59 2.24
N THR A 275 -30.33 16.80 1.69
CA THR A 275 -31.04 17.96 2.20
C THR A 275 -32.30 18.20 1.37
N VAL A 276 -33.42 18.40 2.05
CA VAL A 276 -34.71 18.71 1.43
C VAL A 276 -35.22 20.07 1.91
N THR A 277 -36.04 20.72 1.09
CA THR A 277 -36.65 22.02 1.37
C THR A 277 -38.17 21.95 1.29
N TYR A 278 -38.84 22.75 2.10
CA TYR A 278 -40.30 22.75 2.21
C TYR A 278 -40.82 24.04 2.86
N THR A 279 -42.14 24.17 2.95
CA THR A 279 -42.82 25.11 3.84
C THR A 279 -43.75 24.34 4.77
N VAL A 280 -44.07 24.89 5.94
CA VAL A 280 -44.94 24.23 6.92
C VAL A 280 -46.22 25.02 7.19
N THR A 281 -47.32 24.30 7.45
CA THR A 281 -48.60 24.88 7.88
C THR A 281 -49.19 24.17 9.08
N ASN A 282 -50.20 24.79 9.70
CA ASN A 282 -50.89 24.27 10.90
C ASN A 282 -49.92 23.90 12.02
N LYS A 283 -48.99 24.80 12.34
CA LYS A 283 -48.07 24.65 13.47
C LYS A 283 -48.84 24.55 14.79
N LYS A 284 -48.18 24.01 15.82
CA LYS A 284 -48.70 24.03 17.18
C LYS A 284 -48.97 25.48 17.59
N THR A 285 -50.18 25.76 18.09
CA THR A 285 -50.52 27.10 18.57
C THR A 285 -49.73 27.36 19.86
N GLN A 286 -48.87 28.38 19.85
CA GLN A 286 -48.20 28.84 21.06
C GLN A 286 -49.26 29.53 21.94
N ALA A 287 -49.39 29.04 23.18
CA ALA A 287 -50.27 29.61 24.20
C ALA A 287 -49.57 30.76 24.94
#